data_AF-A0A518IA04-F1
#
_entry.id   AF-A0A518IA04-F1
#
_cell.length_a   1.000
_cell.length_b   1.000
_cell.length_c   1.000
_cell.angle_alpha   90.00
_cell.angle_beta   90.00
_cell.angle_gamma   90.00
#
_symmetry.space_group_name_H-M   'P 1'
#
loop_
_entity.id
_entity.type
_entity.pdbx_description
1 polymer ?
#
loop_
_entity_poly.entity_id
_entity_poly.type
_entity_poly.pdbx_seq_one_letter_code
_entity_poly.pdbx_strand_id
1 'polypeptide(L)'
;MNEPLTRETGKSTLVKPRFGPGMLLQHEDLEAQTAYTQELSRLLLRSLLGCGVVFGLEVSKPSETGQIKVNEGVAINCQGDLIHVPKDVEVSVNIPDIGNGEEPTLWVVLCRRTINCGTRNTMCSDDNQPKVIPTREYDGYEIGIYKEFSKDECSCKCGDGNCYVILAVLKNENGNWTRDYKAQMPGSNDDSEARVHVNLFNRIKDELKEEILEEIKITLEKGGSNESGPANADTVNPTGAADTTDTTDTTDTTDTTDTTGTTD
;
A
#
# COMPACT_ATOMS: atom_id res chain seq x y z
N MET A 1 -11.54 43.87 7.75
CA MET A 1 -11.57 42.72 6.81
C MET A 1 -12.80 42.89 5.94
N ASN A 2 -12.68 42.70 4.63
CA ASN A 2 -13.84 42.85 3.73
C ASN A 2 -14.71 41.60 3.81
N GLU A 3 -16.03 41.77 3.78
CA GLU A 3 -16.96 40.64 3.82
C GLU A 3 -17.12 40.03 2.41
N PRO A 4 -17.18 38.69 2.25
CA PRO A 4 -17.29 38.06 0.94
C PRO A 4 -18.64 38.33 0.29
N LEU A 5 -18.62 38.57 -1.02
CA LEU A 5 -19.79 38.94 -1.84
C LEU A 5 -20.87 37.83 -1.91
N THR A 6 -20.47 36.56 -1.74
CA THR A 6 -21.36 35.39 -1.70
C THR A 6 -20.77 34.35 -0.75
N ARG A 7 -21.62 33.58 -0.08
CA ARG A 7 -21.25 32.38 0.68
C ARG A 7 -22.19 31.24 0.31
N GLU A 8 -21.64 30.05 0.08
CA GLU A 8 -22.39 28.80 -0.04
C GLU A 8 -21.94 27.85 1.06
N THR A 9 -22.86 27.07 1.62
CA THR A 9 -22.59 26.15 2.74
C THR A 9 -23.09 24.74 2.41
N GLY A 10 -22.17 23.84 2.08
CA GLY A 10 -22.44 22.41 1.91
C GLY A 10 -22.17 21.60 3.19
N LYS A 11 -22.67 20.36 3.24
CA LYS A 11 -22.27 19.37 4.25
C LYS A 11 -21.13 18.50 3.72
N SER A 12 -20.10 18.29 4.53
CA SER A 12 -19.07 17.28 4.27
C SER A 12 -19.64 15.87 4.38
N THR A 13 -19.17 14.95 3.54
CA THR A 13 -19.44 13.51 3.66
C THR A 13 -18.68 12.89 4.84
N LEU A 14 -17.45 13.34 5.11
CA LEU A 14 -16.71 12.97 6.32
C LEU A 14 -17.32 13.69 7.53
N VAL A 15 -18.03 12.93 8.36
CA VAL A 15 -18.62 13.39 9.62
C VAL A 15 -17.79 12.86 10.79
N LYS A 16 -17.18 13.76 11.57
CA LYS A 16 -16.42 13.38 12.77
C LYS A 16 -17.36 13.30 13.99
N PRO A 17 -17.49 12.16 14.69
CA PRO A 17 -18.27 12.08 15.92
C PRO A 17 -17.67 12.97 17.02
N ARG A 18 -18.52 13.42 17.94
CA ARG A 18 -18.14 14.28 19.08
C ARG A 18 -18.71 13.71 20.37
N PHE A 19 -17.83 13.32 21.27
CA PHE A 19 -18.18 12.77 22.58
C PHE A 19 -18.24 13.87 23.63
N GLY A 20 -19.40 14.04 24.28
CA GLY A 20 -19.59 14.98 25.38
C GLY A 20 -19.47 14.30 26.76
N PRO A 21 -19.14 15.05 27.83
CA PRO A 21 -19.13 14.50 29.18
C PRO A 21 -20.55 14.06 29.59
N GLY A 22 -20.68 12.89 30.21
CA GLY A 22 -21.97 12.31 30.63
C GLY A 22 -22.78 11.66 29.51
N MET A 23 -22.26 11.60 28.27
CA MET A 23 -22.89 10.87 27.17
C MET A 23 -22.64 9.36 27.32
N LEU A 24 -23.68 8.54 27.13
CA LEU A 24 -23.53 7.08 27.03
C LEU A 24 -23.11 6.71 25.61
N LEU A 25 -22.06 5.91 25.47
CA LEU A 25 -21.58 5.42 24.17
C LEU A 25 -22.57 4.43 23.58
N GLN A 26 -23.03 4.70 22.35
CA GLN A 26 -23.85 3.78 21.57
C GLN A 26 -22.99 3.01 20.56
N HIS A 27 -23.54 1.96 19.95
CA HIS A 27 -22.82 1.16 18.95
C HIS A 27 -22.50 2.00 17.71
N GLU A 28 -23.48 2.82 17.33
CA GLU A 28 -23.51 3.73 16.20
C GLU A 28 -22.41 4.80 16.31
N ASP A 29 -22.07 5.24 17.52
CA ASP A 29 -20.97 6.21 17.73
C ASP A 29 -19.59 5.58 17.43
N LEU A 30 -19.39 4.31 17.83
CA LEU A 30 -18.16 3.56 17.61
C LEU A 30 -18.00 3.17 16.14
N GLU A 31 -19.11 2.80 15.49
CA GLU A 31 -19.17 2.58 14.05
C GLU A 31 -18.84 3.88 13.29
N ALA A 32 -19.48 5.00 13.63
CA ALA A 32 -19.21 6.31 13.03
C ALA A 32 -17.75 6.76 13.22
N GLN A 33 -17.13 6.48 14.38
CA GLN A 33 -15.72 6.76 14.62
C GLN A 33 -14.81 5.93 13.71
N THR A 34 -15.14 4.65 13.51
CA THR A 34 -14.39 3.73 12.65
C THR A 34 -14.56 4.08 11.17
N ALA A 35 -15.78 4.40 10.74
CA ALA A 35 -16.07 4.85 9.40
C ALA A 35 -15.34 6.17 9.08
N TYR A 36 -15.33 7.14 10.00
CA TYR A 36 -14.61 8.40 9.82
C TYR A 36 -13.10 8.19 9.60
N THR A 37 -12.45 7.30 10.34
CA THR A 37 -11.00 7.05 10.18
C THR A 37 -10.69 6.29 8.89
N GLN A 38 -11.54 5.34 8.49
CA GLN A 38 -11.41 4.63 7.21
C GLN A 38 -11.65 5.56 6.00
N GLU A 39 -12.70 6.39 6.02
CA GLU A 39 -12.96 7.33 4.92
C GLU A 39 -11.88 8.42 4.81
N LEU A 40 -11.32 8.85 5.95
CA LEU A 40 -10.18 9.76 5.96
C LEU A 40 -8.91 9.11 5.39
N SER A 41 -8.61 7.86 5.74
CA SER A 41 -7.44 7.17 5.18
C SER A 41 -7.63 6.88 3.69
N ARG A 42 -8.80 6.40 3.25
CA ARG A 42 -9.17 6.24 1.83
C ARG A 42 -8.98 7.53 1.05
N LEU A 43 -9.50 8.65 1.56
CA LEU A 43 -9.38 9.96 0.93
C LEU A 43 -7.91 10.39 0.80
N LEU A 44 -7.13 10.29 1.87
CA LEU A 44 -5.71 10.65 1.86
C LEU A 44 -4.89 9.76 0.92
N LEU A 45 -5.05 8.44 1.00
CA LEU A 45 -4.33 7.48 0.15
C LEU A 45 -4.68 7.69 -1.32
N ARG A 46 -5.96 7.82 -1.67
CA ARG A 46 -6.39 8.09 -3.05
C ARG A 46 -5.90 9.46 -3.56
N SER A 47 -5.83 10.47 -2.71
CA SER A 47 -5.32 11.80 -3.09
C SER A 47 -3.80 11.90 -3.21
N LEU A 48 -3.04 11.09 -2.45
CA LEU A 48 -1.57 11.14 -2.43
C LEU A 48 -0.90 10.07 -3.30
N LEU A 49 -1.52 8.89 -3.40
CA LEU A 49 -0.98 7.69 -4.05
C LEU A 49 -1.90 7.13 -5.15
N GLY A 50 -3.04 7.76 -5.43
CA GLY A 50 -3.98 7.28 -6.45
C GLY A 50 -4.47 5.86 -6.19
N CYS A 51 -4.46 5.03 -7.24
CA CYS A 51 -4.64 3.59 -7.17
C CYS A 51 -3.59 2.88 -8.03
N GLY A 52 -3.25 1.64 -7.67
CA GLY A 52 -2.15 0.88 -8.26
C GLY A 52 -1.38 0.04 -7.24
N VAL A 53 -0.24 -0.51 -7.65
CA VAL A 53 0.68 -1.24 -6.76
C VAL A 53 1.58 -0.24 -6.01
N VAL A 54 1.67 -0.37 -4.69
CA VAL A 54 2.54 0.47 -3.83
C VAL A 54 3.92 -0.17 -3.69
N PHE A 55 3.97 -1.46 -3.38
CA PHE A 55 5.21 -2.25 -3.35
C PHE A 55 4.92 -3.74 -3.57
N GLY A 56 5.93 -4.48 -4.03
CA GLY A 56 5.83 -5.94 -4.24
C GLY A 56 4.89 -6.32 -5.39
N LEU A 57 4.12 -7.40 -5.22
CA LEU A 57 3.08 -7.87 -6.15
C LEU A 57 3.60 -8.18 -7.58
N GLU A 58 4.81 -8.68 -7.71
CA GLU A 58 5.41 -9.01 -9.01
C GLU A 58 4.82 -10.30 -9.64
N VAL A 59 4.44 -10.22 -10.94
CA VAL A 59 3.92 -11.25 -11.88
C VAL A 59 3.58 -12.65 -11.33
N SER A 60 4.20 -13.76 -11.76
CA SER A 60 5.47 -14.00 -12.47
C SER A 60 5.38 -14.01 -14.02
N LYS A 61 6.16 -14.86 -14.71
CA LYS A 61 5.74 -15.43 -16.01
C LYS A 61 5.07 -16.79 -15.74
N PRO A 62 4.14 -17.28 -16.57
CA PRO A 62 3.61 -18.64 -16.45
C PRO A 62 4.73 -19.67 -16.60
N SER A 63 4.74 -20.69 -15.74
CA SER A 63 5.57 -21.89 -15.93
C SER A 63 5.04 -22.77 -17.07
N GLU A 64 5.82 -23.78 -17.47
CA GLU A 64 5.37 -24.86 -18.38
C GLU A 64 4.11 -25.59 -17.84
N THR A 65 3.93 -25.61 -16.52
CA THR A 65 2.77 -26.19 -15.82
C THR A 65 1.58 -25.22 -15.66
N GLY A 66 1.69 -23.97 -16.14
CA GLY A 66 0.63 -22.97 -16.02
C GLY A 66 0.51 -22.31 -14.64
N GLN A 67 1.53 -22.39 -13.79
CA GLN A 67 1.58 -21.69 -12.51
C GLN A 67 2.09 -20.26 -12.72
N ILE A 68 1.36 -19.29 -12.17
CA ILE A 68 1.75 -17.88 -12.09
C ILE A 68 1.91 -17.54 -10.61
N LYS A 69 3.10 -17.09 -10.23
CA LYS A 69 3.48 -16.77 -8.85
C LYS A 69 3.47 -15.25 -8.63
N VAL A 70 2.46 -14.75 -7.92
CA VAL A 70 2.41 -13.35 -7.48
C VAL A 70 3.18 -13.23 -6.17
N ASN A 71 4.19 -12.35 -6.12
CA ASN A 71 4.95 -12.12 -4.90
C ASN A 71 4.15 -11.33 -3.85
N GLU A 72 4.56 -11.39 -2.57
CA GLU A 72 4.00 -10.55 -1.50
C GLU A 72 4.06 -9.04 -1.80
N GLY A 73 3.17 -8.25 -1.19
CA GLY A 73 3.14 -6.80 -1.39
C GLY A 73 1.82 -6.11 -1.02
N VAL A 74 1.71 -4.84 -1.39
CA VAL A 74 0.53 -3.98 -1.13
C VAL A 74 0.13 -3.19 -2.37
N ALA A 75 -1.18 -3.12 -2.61
CA ALA A 75 -1.82 -2.26 -3.60
C ALA A 75 -2.87 -1.34 -2.97
N ILE A 76 -3.27 -0.30 -3.69
CA ILE A 76 -4.39 0.59 -3.38
C ILE A 76 -5.42 0.49 -4.52
N ASN A 77 -6.69 0.24 -4.20
CA ASN A 77 -7.76 0.16 -5.18
C ASN A 77 -8.34 1.56 -5.53
N CYS A 78 -9.24 1.67 -6.53
CA CYS A 78 -9.85 2.96 -6.90
C CYS A 78 -10.70 3.64 -5.79
N GLN A 79 -11.08 2.92 -4.74
CA GLN A 79 -11.78 3.46 -3.57
C GLN A 79 -10.81 3.99 -2.50
N GLY A 80 -9.50 3.74 -2.62
CA GLY A 80 -8.49 4.10 -1.61
C GLY A 80 -8.28 3.03 -0.54
N ASP A 81 -8.85 1.83 -0.69
CA ASP A 81 -8.57 0.71 0.21
C ASP A 81 -7.18 0.11 -0.07
N LEU A 82 -6.49 -0.25 1.01
CA LEU A 82 -5.26 -1.04 0.96
C LEU A 82 -5.60 -2.53 0.80
N ILE A 83 -4.92 -3.20 -0.13
CA ILE A 83 -4.97 -4.67 -0.29
C ILE A 83 -3.57 -5.19 0.01
N HIS A 84 -3.44 -5.96 1.08
CA HIS A 84 -2.16 -6.55 1.52
C HIS A 84 -2.14 -8.05 1.22
N VAL A 85 -1.15 -8.48 0.44
CA VAL A 85 -0.85 -9.88 0.15
C VAL A 85 0.40 -10.25 0.98
N PRO A 86 0.23 -11.00 2.10
CA PRO A 86 1.26 -11.12 3.14
C PRO A 86 2.34 -12.18 2.86
N LYS A 87 2.20 -12.93 1.76
CA LYS A 87 3.10 -14.00 1.30
C LYS A 87 2.94 -14.18 -0.20
N ASP A 88 3.97 -14.72 -0.85
CA ASP A 88 3.87 -15.17 -2.24
C ASP A 88 2.72 -16.19 -2.45
N VAL A 89 2.00 -16.05 -3.57
CA VAL A 89 0.85 -16.89 -3.94
C VAL A 89 1.04 -17.46 -5.33
N GLU A 90 0.93 -18.79 -5.46
CA GLU A 90 0.91 -19.48 -6.75
C GLU A 90 -0.53 -19.77 -7.18
N VAL A 91 -0.91 -19.29 -8.35
CA VAL A 91 -2.22 -19.54 -8.97
C VAL A 91 -2.01 -20.38 -10.23
N SER A 92 -2.70 -21.52 -10.33
CA SER A 92 -2.64 -22.38 -11.51
C SER A 92 -3.70 -21.98 -12.54
N VAL A 93 -3.27 -21.91 -13.81
CA VAL A 93 -4.13 -21.65 -14.97
C VAL A 93 -4.03 -22.83 -15.92
N ASN A 94 -5.17 -23.33 -16.39
CA ASN A 94 -5.21 -24.42 -17.37
C ASN A 94 -4.83 -23.90 -18.77
N ILE A 95 -3.52 -23.88 -19.09
CA ILE A 95 -2.99 -23.47 -20.40
C ILE A 95 -3.62 -24.24 -21.59
N PRO A 96 -3.96 -25.54 -21.52
CA PRO A 96 -4.55 -26.26 -22.66
C PRO A 96 -5.84 -25.63 -23.22
N ASP A 97 -6.64 -24.96 -22.38
CA ASP A 97 -7.87 -24.28 -22.80
C ASP A 97 -7.62 -22.94 -23.51
N ILE A 98 -6.36 -22.57 -23.75
CA ILE A 98 -5.95 -21.27 -24.29
C ILE A 98 -5.76 -21.32 -25.83
N GLY A 99 -5.70 -22.50 -26.44
CA GLY A 99 -5.99 -22.70 -27.87
C GLY A 99 -4.81 -22.52 -28.84
N ASN A 100 -4.78 -23.38 -29.86
CA ASN A 100 -3.68 -23.48 -30.85
C ASN A 100 -3.84 -22.51 -32.04
N GLY A 101 -4.05 -21.21 -31.84
CA GLY A 101 -4.23 -20.32 -33.00
C GLY A 101 -4.30 -18.79 -32.80
N GLU A 102 -4.55 -18.30 -31.59
CA GLU A 102 -4.54 -16.87 -31.28
C GLU A 102 -3.51 -16.59 -30.18
N GLU A 103 -2.98 -15.37 -30.11
CA GLU A 103 -2.01 -14.95 -29.09
C GLU A 103 -2.75 -14.55 -27.81
N PRO A 104 -2.85 -15.43 -26.79
CA PRO A 104 -3.67 -15.14 -25.62
C PRO A 104 -3.09 -14.02 -24.79
N THR A 105 -4.00 -13.17 -24.33
CA THR A 105 -3.72 -12.18 -23.28
C THR A 105 -4.37 -12.67 -21.99
N LEU A 106 -3.60 -12.70 -20.89
CA LEU A 106 -4.10 -13.00 -19.55
C LEU A 106 -3.96 -11.75 -18.67
N TRP A 107 -5.04 -11.40 -17.97
CA TRP A 107 -5.12 -10.29 -17.05
C TRP A 107 -5.02 -10.82 -15.63
N VAL A 108 -3.95 -10.48 -14.92
CA VAL A 108 -3.76 -10.83 -13.51
C VAL A 108 -4.25 -9.67 -12.66
N VAL A 109 -5.27 -9.94 -11.83
CA VAL A 109 -6.07 -8.91 -11.16
C VAL A 109 -6.16 -9.23 -9.66
N LEU A 110 -5.97 -8.21 -8.82
CA LEU A 110 -6.08 -8.28 -7.37
C LEU A 110 -7.36 -7.61 -6.90
N CYS A 111 -8.19 -8.35 -6.16
CA CYS A 111 -9.46 -7.91 -5.57
C CYS A 111 -9.34 -7.87 -4.05
N ARG A 112 -9.96 -6.88 -3.40
CA ARG A 112 -10.25 -6.91 -1.96
C ARG A 112 -11.45 -7.82 -1.71
N ARG A 113 -11.40 -8.64 -0.66
CA ARG A 113 -12.51 -9.48 -0.19
C ARG A 113 -12.72 -9.28 1.31
N THR A 114 -13.95 -9.41 1.77
CA THR A 114 -14.26 -9.46 3.20
C THR A 114 -14.41 -10.93 3.62
N ILE A 115 -13.56 -11.38 4.55
CA ILE A 115 -13.62 -12.74 5.09
C ILE A 115 -14.43 -12.71 6.38
N ASN A 116 -15.62 -13.31 6.33
CA ASN A 116 -16.56 -13.38 7.43
C ASN A 116 -16.23 -14.57 8.34
N CYS A 117 -16.00 -14.30 9.63
CA CYS A 117 -15.56 -15.28 10.61
C CYS A 117 -16.45 -15.29 11.87
N GLY A 118 -16.50 -16.46 12.54
CA GLY A 118 -17.23 -16.62 13.79
C GLY A 118 -18.71 -16.26 13.66
N THR A 119 -19.40 -16.85 12.70
CA THR A 119 -20.84 -16.62 12.50
C THR A 119 -21.65 -17.01 13.74
N ARG A 120 -22.65 -16.18 14.09
CA ARG A 120 -23.63 -16.49 15.13
C ARG A 120 -25.04 -16.34 14.58
N ASN A 121 -25.93 -17.22 15.01
CA ASN A 121 -27.36 -17.13 14.72
C ASN A 121 -27.96 -16.07 15.65
N THR A 122 -28.60 -15.03 15.11
CA THR A 122 -29.38 -14.10 15.93
C THR A 122 -30.75 -14.69 16.22
N MET A 123 -31.01 -15.01 17.50
CA MET A 123 -32.26 -15.60 18.00
C MET A 123 -33.45 -14.61 18.07
N CYS A 124 -33.28 -13.37 17.60
CA CYS A 124 -34.20 -12.26 17.80
C CYS A 124 -34.60 -11.55 16.48
N SER A 125 -34.71 -12.29 15.37
CA SER A 125 -35.41 -11.79 14.18
C SER A 125 -36.86 -12.26 14.22
N ASP A 126 -37.80 -11.34 13.94
CA ASP A 126 -39.24 -11.61 13.87
C ASP A 126 -39.61 -12.44 12.62
N ASP A 127 -38.72 -12.43 11.62
CA ASP A 127 -38.77 -13.33 10.47
C ASP A 127 -38.38 -14.76 10.89
N ASN A 128 -39.20 -15.75 10.51
CA ASN A 128 -39.03 -17.18 10.82
C ASN A 128 -37.80 -17.86 10.16
N GLN A 129 -36.77 -17.11 9.78
CA GLN A 129 -35.50 -17.62 9.27
C GLN A 129 -34.33 -17.12 10.14
N PRO A 130 -33.46 -18.01 10.63
CA PRO A 130 -32.35 -17.61 11.47
C PRO A 130 -31.34 -16.79 10.66
N LYS A 131 -31.30 -15.48 10.91
CA LYS A 131 -30.27 -14.61 10.32
C LYS A 131 -28.92 -14.95 10.92
N VAL A 132 -27.97 -15.30 10.06
CA VAL A 132 -26.58 -15.59 10.43
C VAL A 132 -25.78 -14.31 10.26
N ILE A 133 -25.22 -13.78 11.35
CA ILE A 133 -24.41 -12.56 11.33
C ILE A 133 -22.96 -12.92 11.68
N PRO A 134 -21.94 -12.45 10.94
CA PRO A 134 -20.54 -12.62 11.33
C PRO A 134 -20.26 -11.85 12.63
N THR A 135 -19.49 -12.43 13.56
CA THR A 135 -19.02 -11.68 14.73
C THR A 135 -17.67 -11.00 14.50
N ARG A 136 -16.98 -11.37 13.43
CA ARG A 136 -15.70 -10.79 13.02
C ARG A 136 -15.63 -10.75 11.50
N GLU A 137 -15.14 -9.65 10.98
CA GLU A 137 -14.82 -9.47 9.57
C GLU A 137 -13.32 -9.19 9.46
N TYR A 138 -12.69 -9.78 8.46
CA TYR A 138 -11.26 -9.61 8.18
C TYR A 138 -11.08 -9.15 6.74
N ASP A 139 -10.15 -8.22 6.53
CA ASP A 139 -9.67 -7.90 5.18
C ASP A 139 -8.91 -9.10 4.60
N GLY A 140 -9.38 -9.56 3.45
CA GLY A 140 -8.76 -10.58 2.62
C GLY A 140 -8.54 -10.07 1.20
N TYR A 141 -7.95 -10.93 0.39
CA TYR A 141 -7.67 -10.67 -1.01
C TYR A 141 -8.01 -11.88 -1.87
N GLU A 142 -8.23 -11.64 -3.15
CA GLU A 142 -8.40 -12.66 -4.19
C GLU A 142 -7.56 -12.26 -5.40
N ILE A 143 -6.82 -13.21 -5.96
CA ILE A 143 -6.07 -13.03 -7.20
C ILE A 143 -6.82 -13.78 -8.30
N GLY A 144 -7.45 -13.03 -9.20
CA GLY A 144 -8.16 -13.55 -10.36
C GLY A 144 -7.29 -13.47 -11.62
N ILE A 145 -7.44 -14.47 -12.50
CA ILE A 145 -6.78 -14.49 -13.81
C ILE A 145 -7.83 -14.65 -14.90
N TYR A 146 -7.90 -13.69 -15.82
CA TYR A 146 -8.97 -13.57 -16.81
C TYR A 146 -8.38 -13.57 -18.23
N LYS A 147 -9.04 -14.25 -19.18
CA LYS A 147 -8.66 -14.23 -20.60
C LYS A 147 -9.12 -12.95 -21.29
N GLU A 148 -10.38 -12.62 -21.11
CA GLU A 148 -10.98 -11.38 -21.61
C GLU A 148 -11.23 -10.43 -20.44
N PHE A 149 -10.97 -9.15 -20.67
CA PHE A 149 -11.20 -8.10 -19.69
C PHE A 149 -11.92 -6.94 -20.36
N SER A 150 -13.20 -6.75 -20.04
CA SER A 150 -14.02 -5.68 -20.60
C SER A 150 -13.52 -4.32 -20.09
N LYS A 151 -12.84 -3.57 -20.96
CA LYS A 151 -12.27 -2.25 -20.65
C LYS A 151 -13.33 -1.16 -20.44
N ASP A 152 -14.54 -1.38 -20.95
CA ASP A 152 -15.48 -0.30 -21.28
C ASP A 152 -16.21 0.33 -20.09
N GLU A 153 -16.07 -0.21 -18.89
CA GLU A 153 -16.56 0.42 -17.68
C GLU A 153 -15.58 0.23 -16.53
N CYS A 154 -15.49 1.23 -15.66
CA CYS A 154 -14.96 1.06 -14.31
C CYS A 154 -15.98 0.29 -13.42
N SER A 155 -16.71 -0.68 -13.99
CA SER A 155 -17.68 -1.51 -13.28
C SER A 155 -16.96 -2.63 -12.56
N CYS A 156 -16.47 -2.26 -11.38
CA CYS A 156 -15.99 -3.11 -10.31
C CYS A 156 -16.76 -4.44 -10.20
N LYS A 157 -16.21 -5.52 -10.75
CA LYS A 157 -16.78 -6.88 -10.69
C LYS A 157 -15.78 -7.92 -10.19
N CYS A 158 -15.04 -7.57 -9.13
CA CYS A 158 -14.91 -8.53 -8.03
C CYS A 158 -16.34 -8.89 -7.58
N GLY A 159 -16.63 -10.14 -7.19
CA GLY A 159 -18.01 -10.63 -7.01
C GLY A 159 -18.92 -9.82 -6.05
N ASP A 160 -18.31 -8.99 -5.20
CA ASP A 160 -18.97 -8.19 -4.16
C ASP A 160 -19.12 -6.69 -4.56
N GLY A 161 -18.74 -6.30 -5.78
CA GLY A 161 -18.76 -4.90 -6.25
C GLY A 161 -17.51 -4.08 -5.91
N ASN A 162 -16.47 -4.71 -5.35
CA ASN A 162 -15.23 -4.03 -4.95
C ASN A 162 -14.36 -3.60 -6.15
N CYS A 163 -13.68 -2.46 -6.02
CA CYS A 163 -12.61 -2.04 -6.93
C CYS A 163 -11.47 -3.09 -6.96
N TYR A 164 -10.94 -3.35 -8.15
CA TYR A 164 -9.78 -4.22 -8.39
C TYR A 164 -8.53 -3.41 -8.75
N VAL A 165 -7.38 -4.07 -8.77
CA VAL A 165 -6.08 -3.55 -9.27
C VAL A 165 -5.52 -4.53 -10.28
N ILE A 166 -5.16 -4.06 -11.48
CA ILE A 166 -4.48 -4.87 -12.49
C ILE A 166 -3.00 -4.95 -12.10
N LEU A 167 -2.49 -6.17 -11.88
CA LEU A 167 -1.08 -6.40 -11.51
C LEU A 167 -0.20 -6.51 -12.75
N ALA A 168 -0.64 -7.27 -13.75
CA ALA A 168 0.03 -7.36 -15.04
C ALA A 168 -0.88 -7.89 -16.14
N VAL A 169 -0.44 -7.66 -17.38
CA VAL A 169 -1.00 -8.24 -18.59
C VAL A 169 0.05 -9.18 -19.18
N LEU A 170 -0.25 -10.47 -19.27
CA LEU A 170 0.64 -11.49 -19.82
C LEU A 170 0.20 -11.78 -21.26
N LYS A 171 1.04 -11.49 -22.24
CA LYS A 171 0.80 -11.79 -23.65
C LYS A 171 1.66 -12.98 -24.06
N ASN A 172 1.16 -13.86 -24.91
CA ASN A 172 1.92 -15.00 -25.41
C ASN A 172 2.18 -14.85 -26.92
N GLU A 173 3.40 -14.47 -27.26
CA GLU A 173 3.86 -14.33 -28.63
C GLU A 173 4.64 -15.60 -29.01
N ASN A 174 4.07 -16.45 -29.86
CA ASN A 174 4.71 -17.68 -30.36
C ASN A 174 5.22 -18.65 -29.28
N GLY A 175 4.55 -18.73 -28.12
CA GLY A 175 4.95 -19.58 -26.99
C GLY A 175 5.86 -18.87 -25.96
N ASN A 176 6.32 -17.65 -26.23
CA ASN A 176 7.06 -16.83 -25.28
C ASN A 176 6.11 -15.84 -24.58
N TRP A 177 5.91 -16.05 -23.28
CA TRP A 177 5.13 -15.12 -22.46
C TRP A 177 5.91 -13.83 -22.20
N THR A 178 5.42 -12.71 -22.71
CA THR A 178 5.86 -11.35 -22.37
C THR A 178 4.98 -10.80 -21.24
N ARG A 179 5.58 -10.04 -20.31
CA ARG A 179 4.87 -9.39 -19.20
C ARG A 179 4.81 -7.90 -19.48
N ASP A 180 3.61 -7.41 -19.76
CA ASP A 180 3.32 -6.00 -19.96
C ASP A 180 2.80 -5.42 -18.64
N TYR A 181 3.60 -4.56 -18.02
CA TYR A 181 3.30 -3.96 -16.71
C TYR A 181 2.36 -2.77 -16.84
N LYS A 182 1.14 -3.03 -17.31
CA LYS A 182 0.04 -2.07 -17.20
C LYS A 182 -0.60 -2.13 -15.82
N ALA A 183 0.16 -1.72 -14.80
CA ALA A 183 -0.39 -1.07 -13.62
C ALA A 183 -0.90 0.33 -14.04
N GLN A 184 -1.92 0.34 -14.90
CA GLN A 184 -2.49 1.52 -15.55
C GLN A 184 -3.92 1.66 -15.03
N MET A 185 -4.32 2.88 -14.62
CA MET A 185 -5.66 3.08 -14.10
C MET A 185 -6.69 2.80 -15.20
N PRO A 186 -7.80 2.08 -14.93
CA PRO A 186 -8.93 2.04 -15.84
C PRO A 186 -9.50 3.46 -15.96
N GLY A 187 -9.19 4.15 -17.06
CA GLY A 187 -9.62 5.53 -17.34
C GLY A 187 -8.51 6.54 -17.65
N SER A 188 -7.22 6.22 -17.46
CA SER A 188 -6.14 7.09 -17.99
C SER A 188 -5.92 6.79 -19.48
N ASN A 189 -6.40 7.68 -20.35
CA ASN A 189 -6.23 7.55 -21.81
C ASN A 189 -4.80 7.84 -22.30
N ASP A 190 -3.92 8.31 -21.43
CA ASP A 190 -2.50 8.49 -21.74
C ASP A 190 -1.73 7.18 -21.48
N ASP A 191 -0.87 6.80 -22.43
CA ASP A 191 0.07 5.67 -22.32
C ASP A 191 1.24 5.93 -21.35
N SER A 192 1.11 6.95 -20.48
CA SER A 192 2.01 7.14 -19.34
C SER A 192 1.85 5.97 -18.36
N GLU A 193 2.90 5.14 -18.22
CA GLU A 193 3.00 4.13 -17.17
C GLU A 193 2.62 4.76 -15.81
N ALA A 194 1.52 4.31 -15.20
CA ALA A 194 1.16 4.71 -13.84
C ALA A 194 2.00 3.93 -12.81
N ARG A 195 3.33 4.04 -12.93
CA ARG A 195 4.29 3.73 -11.87
C ARG A 195 4.26 4.87 -10.85
N VAL A 196 3.16 4.92 -10.11
CA VAL A 196 2.73 6.06 -9.29
C VAL A 196 3.83 6.49 -8.31
N HIS A 197 4.37 7.69 -8.55
CA HIS A 197 5.19 8.54 -7.67
C HIS A 197 6.47 7.99 -7.02
N VAL A 198 6.65 6.69 -6.78
CA VAL A 198 7.93 6.14 -6.29
C VAL A 198 9.05 6.40 -7.32
N ASN A 199 8.73 6.24 -8.60
CA ASN A 199 9.63 6.64 -9.69
C ASN A 199 9.79 8.16 -9.81
N LEU A 200 8.79 8.98 -9.46
CA LEU A 200 8.96 10.44 -9.44
C LEU A 200 9.93 10.84 -8.31
N PHE A 201 9.83 10.22 -7.14
CA PHE A 201 10.74 10.49 -6.03
C PHE A 201 12.17 10.01 -6.32
N ASN A 202 12.32 8.83 -6.94
CA ASN A 202 13.63 8.35 -7.40
C ASN A 202 14.20 9.22 -8.52
N ARG A 203 13.37 9.67 -9.47
CA ARG A 203 13.78 10.55 -10.56
C ARG A 203 14.20 11.93 -10.06
N ILE A 204 13.43 12.54 -9.16
CA ILE A 204 13.80 13.79 -8.47
C ILE A 204 15.09 13.59 -7.67
N LYS A 205 15.26 12.45 -7.00
CA LYS A 205 16.48 12.12 -6.25
C LYS A 205 17.70 11.96 -7.16
N ASP A 206 17.55 11.32 -8.32
CA ASP A 206 18.63 11.15 -9.29
C ASP A 206 18.95 12.49 -9.98
N GLU A 207 17.94 13.28 -10.35
CA GLU A 207 18.10 14.66 -10.88
C GLU A 207 18.81 15.58 -9.86
N LEU A 208 18.41 15.59 -8.58
CA LEU A 208 19.12 16.34 -7.52
C LEU A 208 20.56 15.84 -7.33
N LYS A 209 20.80 14.54 -7.46
CA LYS A 209 22.11 13.94 -7.22
C LYS A 209 23.12 14.35 -8.29
N GLU A 210 22.70 14.43 -9.56
CA GLU A 210 23.54 14.95 -10.63
C GLU A 210 23.80 16.46 -10.45
N GLU A 211 22.79 17.25 -10.09
CA GLU A 211 22.95 18.70 -9.82
C GLU A 211 23.96 18.98 -8.69
N ILE A 212 23.88 18.23 -7.58
CA ILE A 212 24.84 18.31 -6.47
C ILE A 212 26.26 17.86 -6.90
N LEU A 213 26.38 16.86 -7.77
CA LEU A 213 27.67 16.41 -8.28
C LEU A 213 28.35 17.46 -9.18
N GLU A 214 27.59 18.21 -9.98
CA GLU A 214 28.14 19.32 -10.77
C GLU A 214 28.64 20.47 -9.89
N GLU A 215 27.87 20.88 -8.86
CA GLU A 215 28.31 21.93 -7.92
C GLU A 215 29.61 21.57 -7.16
N ILE A 216 29.72 20.32 -6.71
CA ILE A 216 30.94 19.81 -6.04
C ILE A 216 32.13 19.88 -6.99
N LYS A 217 31.96 19.49 -8.26
CA LYS A 217 33.02 19.52 -9.27
C LYS A 217 33.50 20.93 -9.57
N ILE A 218 32.57 21.88 -9.76
CA ILE A 218 32.88 23.30 -9.98
C ILE A 218 33.65 23.89 -8.77
N THR A 219 33.31 23.46 -7.56
CA THR A 219 33.97 23.91 -6.33
C THR A 219 35.41 23.38 -6.22
N LEU A 220 35.64 22.10 -6.55
CA LEU A 220 36.97 21.50 -6.58
C LEU A 220 37.89 22.12 -7.64
N GLU A 221 37.37 22.41 -8.83
CA GLU A 221 38.14 23.06 -9.90
C GLU A 221 38.54 24.50 -9.54
N LYS A 222 37.70 25.23 -8.80
CA LYS A 222 38.03 26.59 -8.31
C LYS A 222 38.99 26.59 -7.12
N GLY A 223 38.89 25.61 -6.23
CA GLY A 223 39.74 25.48 -5.04
C GLY A 223 41.21 25.17 -5.34
N GLY A 224 41.53 24.63 -6.52
CA GLY A 224 42.89 24.20 -6.89
C GLY A 224 43.89 25.31 -7.25
N SER A 225 43.57 26.60 -7.05
CA SER A 225 44.33 27.71 -7.68
C SER A 225 44.87 28.80 -6.76
N ASN A 226 44.67 28.75 -5.44
CA ASN A 226 45.33 29.67 -4.49
C ASN A 226 45.45 29.08 -3.07
N GLU A 227 46.65 28.57 -2.71
CA GLU A 227 47.30 28.88 -1.43
C GLU A 227 48.73 28.29 -1.38
N SER A 228 49.71 29.07 -1.87
CA SER A 228 51.13 28.89 -1.58
C SER A 228 51.59 29.93 -0.55
N GLY A 229 50.98 29.89 0.64
CA GLY A 229 51.41 30.66 1.81
C GLY A 229 52.53 29.94 2.58
N PRO A 230 53.55 30.65 3.09
CA PRO A 230 54.74 30.02 3.67
C PRO A 230 54.47 29.41 5.06
N ALA A 231 55.18 28.31 5.34
CA ALA A 231 55.15 27.65 6.62
C ALA A 231 55.70 28.55 7.74
N ASN A 232 54.91 28.73 8.81
CA ASN A 232 55.43 29.00 10.14
C ASN A 232 55.18 27.77 11.00
N ALA A 233 56.25 27.04 11.31
CA ALA A 233 56.22 26.00 12.32
C ALA A 233 56.39 26.66 13.69
N ASP A 234 55.39 26.53 14.56
CA ASP A 234 55.59 26.75 15.99
C ASP A 234 55.06 25.56 16.79
N THR A 235 55.88 25.12 17.74
CA THR A 235 55.77 23.81 18.37
C THR A 235 55.18 23.94 19.76
N VAL A 236 53.96 23.46 19.98
CA VAL A 236 53.44 23.22 21.33
C VAL A 236 52.71 21.87 21.42
N ASN A 237 53.39 20.91 22.01
CA ASN A 237 52.82 19.68 22.57
C ASN A 237 52.09 20.04 23.89
N PRO A 238 50.95 19.40 24.22
CA PRO A 238 50.98 18.66 25.47
C PRO A 238 50.24 17.33 25.48
N THR A 239 50.94 16.34 26.03
CA THR A 239 50.41 15.13 26.67
C THR A 239 49.42 15.41 27.80
N GLY A 240 48.34 14.62 27.86
CA GLY A 240 47.39 14.49 28.98
C GLY A 240 46.16 13.70 28.50
N ALA A 241 45.83 12.47 28.90
CA ALA A 241 46.01 11.70 30.15
C ALA A 241 45.05 12.09 31.30
N ALA A 242 43.79 11.69 31.15
CA ALA A 242 42.78 11.34 32.18
C ALA A 242 41.68 10.55 31.44
N ASP A 243 41.22 9.35 31.78
CA ASP A 243 41.04 8.63 33.06
C ASP A 243 39.82 9.10 33.88
N THR A 244 39.09 8.11 34.45
CA THR A 244 37.88 8.17 35.33
C THR A 244 36.63 8.89 34.77
N THR A 245 35.37 8.55 35.06
CA THR A 245 34.67 7.47 35.82
C THR A 245 33.20 7.44 35.31
N ASP A 246 32.57 6.28 35.07
CA ASP A 246 31.66 5.57 36.01
C ASP A 246 30.47 6.39 36.57
N THR A 247 29.24 6.10 36.12
CA THR A 247 28.06 5.90 37.01
C THR A 247 26.82 5.31 36.29
N THR A 248 26.41 4.15 36.79
CA THR A 248 25.08 3.51 36.87
C THR A 248 23.78 4.32 36.60
N ASP A 249 22.81 3.72 35.90
CA ASP A 249 21.57 3.14 36.51
C ASP A 249 20.82 2.27 35.47
N THR A 250 20.47 0.98 35.65
CA THR A 250 19.58 0.25 36.59
C THR A 250 18.07 0.49 36.45
N THR A 251 17.39 -0.38 35.69
CA THR A 251 16.06 -1.03 35.89
C THR A 251 15.81 -1.79 34.57
N ASP A 252 15.78 -3.10 34.44
CA ASP A 252 15.30 -4.22 35.29
C ASP A 252 13.84 -4.08 35.72
N THR A 253 12.99 -4.93 35.13
CA THR A 253 11.58 -5.10 35.49
C THR A 253 11.13 -6.50 35.03
N THR A 254 11.46 -7.51 35.85
CA THR A 254 10.87 -8.84 35.78
C THR A 254 9.51 -8.86 36.46
N ASP A 255 8.43 -9.19 35.75
CA ASP A 255 7.19 -9.80 36.29
C ASP A 255 6.18 -10.03 35.15
N THR A 256 5.34 -11.07 35.10
CA THR A 256 5.26 -12.31 35.89
C THR A 256 4.73 -13.41 34.95
N THR A 257 5.18 -14.66 35.11
CA THR A 257 4.44 -15.82 34.57
C THR A 257 3.27 -16.14 35.48
N ASP A 258 2.04 -16.20 34.98
CA ASP A 258 0.94 -16.80 35.73
C ASP A 258 0.30 -17.98 34.98
N THR A 259 0.47 -19.16 35.56
CA THR A 259 -0.06 -20.43 35.09
C THR A 259 -1.26 -20.82 35.93
N THR A 260 -2.46 -20.73 35.37
CA THR A 260 -3.63 -21.43 35.91
C THR A 260 -4.15 -22.44 34.89
N GLY A 261 -3.84 -23.71 35.09
CA GLY A 261 -4.62 -24.78 34.49
C GLY A 261 -6.00 -24.85 35.12
N THR A 262 -6.98 -25.32 34.36
CA THR A 262 -8.24 -25.82 34.91
C THR A 262 -8.62 -27.07 34.15
N THR A 263 -8.38 -28.20 34.79
CA THR A 263 -9.07 -29.45 34.50
C THR A 263 -10.45 -29.41 35.13
N ASP A 264 -11.48 -29.68 34.34
CA ASP A 264 -12.53 -30.67 34.60
C ASP A 264 -13.30 -30.95 33.29
#